data_AF-A0A6G1JJV6-F1
#
_entry.id   AF-A0A6G1JJV6-F1
#
_cell.length_a   1.000
_cell.length_b   1.000
_cell.length_c   1.000
_cell.angle_alpha   90.00
_cell.angle_beta   90.00
_cell.angle_gamma   90.00
#
_symmetry.space_group_name_H-M   'P 1'
#
loop_
_entity.id
_entity.type
_entity.pdbx_description
1 polymer ?
#
loop_
_entity_poly.entity_id
_entity_poly.type
_entity_poly.pdbx_seq_one_letter_code
_entity_poly.pdbx_strand_id
1 'polypeptide(L)' 'GAFRLTNPPGMKAVLNCTQTGIFHPHSEGDIYINSMKTGHVCKRPDWNLTWKIFDHAADVPSRLSS' A
#
# COMPACT_ATOMS: atom_id res chain seq x y z
N GLY A 1 3.04 -6.11 7.62
CA GLY A 1 3.82 -4.94 8.07
C GLY A 1 3.41 -3.71 7.28
N ALA A 2 3.62 -2.51 7.80
CA ALA A 2 3.37 -1.27 7.04
C ALA A 2 4.69 -0.76 6.45
N PHE A 3 4.75 -0.62 5.13
CA PHE A 3 5.95 -0.21 4.41
C PHE A 3 5.63 0.95 3.47
N ARG A 4 6.67 1.73 3.13
CA ARG A 4 6.59 2.80 2.14
C ARG A 4 7.86 2.83 1.32
N LEU A 5 7.75 3.41 0.12
CA LEU A 5 8.93 3.75 -0.66
C LEU A 5 9.74 4.84 0.05
N THR A 6 11.05 4.72 -0.01
CA THR A 6 11.97 5.78 0.41
C THR A 6 11.93 6.94 -0.57
N ASN A 7 12.24 8.15 -0.11
CA ASN A 7 12.19 9.35 -0.91
C ASN A 7 13.39 10.26 -0.64
N PRO A 8 14.39 10.31 -1.53
CA PRO A 8 14.87 9.23 -2.43
C PRO A 8 15.50 8.06 -1.61
N PRO A 9 15.84 6.87 -2.18
CA PRO A 9 15.84 6.48 -3.61
C PRO A 9 14.59 5.76 -4.15
N GLY A 10 13.76 5.14 -3.31
CA GLY A 10 12.72 4.19 -3.73
C GLY A 10 11.67 4.73 -4.71
N MET A 11 11.17 5.95 -4.49
CA MET A 11 10.22 6.56 -5.42
C MET A 11 10.79 6.73 -6.83
N LYS A 12 12.06 7.13 -6.95
CA LYS A 12 12.70 7.30 -8.25
C LYS A 12 12.94 5.96 -8.96
N ALA A 13 13.36 4.93 -8.21
CA ALA A 13 13.62 3.59 -8.74
C ALA A 13 12.38 3.00 -9.41
N VAL A 14 11.23 3.04 -8.73
CA VAL A 14 9.98 2.46 -9.25
C VAL A 14 9.40 3.31 -10.40
N LEU A 15 9.39 4.63 -10.28
CA LEU A 15 8.80 5.51 -11.31
C LEU A 15 9.55 5.48 -12.64
N ASN A 16 10.86 5.24 -12.61
CA ASN A 16 11.70 5.20 -13.81
C ASN A 16 11.93 3.77 -14.34
N CYS A 17 11.39 2.74 -13.69
CA CYS A 17 11.60 1.35 -14.11
C CYS A 17 10.78 1.04 -15.38
N THR A 18 11.42 0.38 -16.36
CA THR A 18 10.80 -0.03 -17.63
C THR A 18 10.81 -1.55 -17.83
N GLN A 19 11.22 -2.32 -16.82
CA GLN A 19 11.26 -3.77 -16.89
C GLN A 19 9.84 -4.35 -16.96
N THR A 20 9.62 -5.30 -17.88
CA THR A 20 8.29 -5.85 -18.18
C THR A 20 7.93 -7.10 -17.39
N GLY A 21 8.91 -7.70 -16.69
CA GLY A 21 8.68 -8.87 -15.85
C GLY A 21 7.78 -8.53 -14.67
N ILE A 22 6.75 -9.35 -14.42
CA ILE A 22 5.84 -9.20 -13.27
C ILE A 22 6.62 -9.15 -11.94
N PHE A 23 7.69 -9.93 -11.88
CA PHE A 23 8.66 -9.90 -10.79
C PHE A 23 10.05 -9.64 -11.36
N HIS A 24 10.69 -8.56 -10.93
CA HIS A 24 12.05 -8.20 -11.32
C HIS A 24 12.77 -7.44 -10.20
N PRO A 25 14.11 -7.55 -10.11
CA PRO A 25 14.90 -6.81 -9.14
C PRO A 25 15.13 -5.36 -9.58
N HIS A 26 15.33 -4.48 -8.60
CA HIS A 26 15.86 -3.12 -8.80
C HIS A 26 17.32 -3.09 -8.33
N SER A 27 18.18 -2.35 -9.01
CA SER A 27 19.60 -2.24 -8.67
C SER A 27 19.84 -1.31 -7.48
N GLU A 28 18.89 -0.41 -7.20
CA GLU A 28 18.92 0.48 -6.06
C GLU A 28 18.69 -0.30 -4.75
N GLY A 29 19.56 -0.04 -3.76
CA GLY A 29 19.35 -0.50 -2.39
C GLY A 29 18.29 0.33 -1.65
N ASP A 30 17.75 -0.24 -0.58
CA ASP A 30 16.89 0.47 0.38
C ASP A 30 15.69 1.22 -0.24
N ILE A 31 15.09 0.65 -1.29
CA ILE A 31 13.94 1.27 -1.97
C ILE A 31 12.65 1.24 -1.13
N TYR A 32 12.61 0.47 -0.04
CA TYR A 32 11.50 0.42 0.91
C TYR A 32 11.99 0.53 2.36
N ILE A 33 11.15 1.12 3.21
CA ILE A 33 11.39 1.19 4.65
C ILE A 33 10.11 0.87 5.42
N ASN A 34 10.26 0.35 6.64
CA ASN A 34 9.15 0.15 7.57
C ASN A 34 8.58 1.52 7.99
N SER A 35 7.32 1.77 7.63
CA SER A 35 6.61 3.04 7.89
C SER A 35 6.36 3.32 9.37
N MET A 36 6.35 2.27 10.21
CA MET A 36 6.15 2.41 11.65
C MET A 36 7.37 3.02 12.34
N LYS A 37 8.58 2.83 11.78
CA LYS A 37 9.82 3.36 12.35
C LYS A 37 9.93 4.88 12.23
N THR A 38 9.19 5.50 11.31
CA THR A 38 9.28 6.94 11.02
C THR A 38 8.19 7.76 11.70
N GLY A 39 7.41 7.18 12.61
CA GLY A 39 6.38 7.87 13.40
C GLY A 39 5.10 8.31 12.65
N HIS A 40 5.10 8.26 11.31
CA HIS A 40 3.94 8.63 10.47
C HIS A 40 2.77 7.65 10.61
N VAL A 41 3.06 6.37 10.86
CA VAL A 41 2.04 5.33 11.07
C VAL A 41 2.22 4.80 12.49
N CYS A 42 1.14 4.74 13.25
CA CYS A 42 1.13 4.17 14.59
C CYS A 42 -0.02 3.17 14.74
N LYS A 43 0.22 2.12 15.53
CA LYS A 43 -0.83 1.20 15.98
C LYS A 43 -1.29 1.70 17.34
N ARG A 44 -2.59 1.88 17.51
CA ARG A 44 -3.24 2.28 18.76
C ARG A 44 -4.18 1.15 19.21
N PRO A 45 -3.71 0.18 20.01
CA PRO A 45 -4.53 -0.95 20.47
C PRO A 45 -5.66 -0.52 21.41
N ASP A 46 -5.52 0.64 22.03
CA ASP A 46 -6.39 1.27 23.01
C ASP A 46 -7.50 2.12 22.38
N TRP A 47 -7.51 2.25 21.05
CA TRP A 47 -8.51 3.05 20.35
C TRP A 47 -9.62 2.17 19.77
N ASN A 48 -10.85 2.37 20.24
CA ASN A 48 -12.02 1.64 19.72
C ASN A 48 -12.54 2.32 18.45
N LEU A 49 -11.79 2.18 17.36
CA LEU A 49 -12.20 2.65 16.04
C LEU A 49 -13.13 1.62 15.39
N THR A 50 -14.33 2.05 15.01
CA THR A 50 -15.24 1.24 14.20
C THR A 50 -14.84 1.35 12.74
N TRP A 51 -14.42 0.23 12.16
CA TRP A 51 -14.14 0.13 10.72
C TRP A 51 -15.35 -0.46 10.01
N LYS A 52 -15.62 0.02 8.80
CA LYS A 52 -16.56 -0.64 7.88
C LYS A 52 -15.76 -1.27 6.76
N ILE A 53 -15.99 -2.55 6.53
CA ILE A 53 -15.50 -3.25 5.35
C ILE A 53 -16.62 -3.17 4.33
N PHE A 54 -16.28 -2.73 3.13
CA PHE A 54 -17.21 -2.70 2.00
C PHE A 54 -16.71 -3.72 0.98
N ASP A 55 -17.55 -4.69 0.67
CA ASP A 55 -17.34 -5.60 -0.44
C ASP A 55 -18.09 -5.05 -1.66
N HIS A 56 -17.34 -4.67 -2.69
CA HIS A 56 -17.93 -4.11 -3.90
C HIS A 56 -18.85 -5.10 -4.65
N ALA A 57 -18.64 -6.41 -4.51
CA ALA A 57 -19.48 -7.41 -5.17
C ALA A 57 -20.76 -7.72 -4.37
N ALA A 58 -20.70 -7.63 -3.04
CA ALA A 58 -21.82 -7.99 -2.17
C ALA A 58 -22.68 -6.79 -1.72
N ASP A 59 -22.09 -5.59 -1.63
CA ASP A 59 -22.76 -4.40 -1.06
C ASP A 59 -23.32 -3.43 -2.11
N VAL A 60 -23.11 -3.70 -3.41
CA VAL A 60 -23.76 -2.93 -4.48
C VAL A 60 -25.22 -3.39 -4.59
N PRO A 61 -26.22 -2.51 -4.46
CA PRO A 61 -27.61 -2.89 -4.67
C PRO A 61 -27.74 -3.45 -6.07
N SER A 62 -28.33 -4.65 -6.22
CA SER A 62 -28.61 -5.27 -7.50
C SER A 62 -29.43 -4.32 -8.38
N ARG A 63 -28.76 -3.46 -9.14
CA ARG A 63 -29.38 -2.74 -10.24
C ARG A 63 -29.66 -3.80 -11.29
N LEU A 64 -30.93 -3.87 -11.69
CA LEU A 64 -31.56 -4.79 -12.65
C LEU A 64 -32.35 -5.94 -12.00
N SER A 65 -33.47 -5.61 -11.35
CA SER A 65 -34.71 -6.29 -11.72
C SER A 65 -35.25 -5.56 -12.95
N SER A 66 -35.32 -6.27 -14.06
CA SER A 66 -35.96 -5.88 -15.32
C SER A 66 -37.43 -5.53 -15.13
#